data_AF-X1DK30-F1
#
_entry.id   AF-X1DK30-F1
#
_cell.length_a   1.000
_cell.length_b   1.000
_cell.length_c   1.000
_cell.angle_alpha   90.00
_cell.angle_beta   90.00
_cell.angle_gamma   90.00
#
_symmetry.space_group_name_H-M   'P 1'
#
loop_
_entity.id
_entity.type
_entity.pdbx_description
1 polymer ?
#
loop_
_entity_poly.entity_id
_entity_poly.type
_entity_poly.pdbx_seq_one_letter_code
_entity_poly.pdbx_strand_id
1 'polypeptide(L)'
;NNLIKSYGMKEIDFNKEIYNISQAKEGGSITERHILYALAKKIIQKTGKGEKLISFLKDNLNIVISEKIKKFLLDENNQFYLYDLLGILKSSFLDKIFIQPDYEECISVYETVKFSNSINAIPAYAYLGDVTDSPTGDKRAEKFEDDFLEELIPELKKIGFKAITYMPPRNILKQLLRLQRLCEKYELMEISGVDINSPRQSFNYAIILRPEFAHLIEATWALIAHEKLANYDEKYALFNNRNPFKGKSLKERIATYSEIGRRIDSRHPELVYQKINF
;
A
#
# COMPACT_ATOMS: atom_id res chain seq x y z
N ASN A 1 -23.98 1.94 13.73
CA ASN A 1 -25.45 2.14 13.79
C ASN A 1 -25.88 3.33 14.64
N ASN A 2 -25.46 3.47 15.90
CA ASN A 2 -25.84 4.62 16.75
C ASN A 2 -25.63 5.99 16.09
N LEU A 3 -24.46 6.20 15.48
CA LEU A 3 -24.11 7.45 14.83
C LEU A 3 -24.95 7.77 13.59
N ILE A 4 -25.34 6.77 12.81
CA ILE A 4 -26.11 7.00 11.56
C ILE A 4 -27.61 7.14 11.81
N LYS A 5 -28.08 6.66 12.97
CA LYS A 5 -29.48 6.80 13.40
C LYS A 5 -29.87 8.27 13.56
N SER A 6 -28.98 9.13 14.07
CA SER A 6 -29.24 10.58 14.19
C SER A 6 -29.39 11.28 12.83
N TYR A 7 -28.88 10.67 11.75
CA TYR A 7 -29.06 11.15 10.38
C TYR A 7 -30.30 10.56 9.70
N GLY A 8 -31.14 9.81 10.45
CA GLY A 8 -32.32 9.14 9.92
C GLY A 8 -31.99 8.13 8.82
N MET A 9 -30.85 7.42 8.96
CA MET A 9 -30.47 6.31 8.09
C MET A 9 -30.88 4.98 8.69
N LYS A 10 -31.19 4.00 7.83
CA LYS A 10 -31.41 2.61 8.26
C LYS A 10 -30.12 2.02 8.79
N GLU A 11 -30.25 1.08 9.72
CA GLU A 11 -29.12 0.32 10.25
C GLU A 11 -28.38 -0.44 9.16
N ILE A 12 -27.06 -0.55 9.34
CA ILE A 12 -26.19 -1.39 8.52
C ILE A 12 -26.12 -2.76 9.20
N ASP A 13 -26.49 -3.80 8.45
CA ASP A 13 -26.36 -5.20 8.87
C ASP A 13 -24.94 -5.69 8.57
N PHE A 14 -24.20 -6.10 9.60
CA PHE A 14 -22.81 -6.53 9.44
C PHE A 14 -22.68 -7.73 8.49
N ASN A 15 -23.50 -8.76 8.65
CA ASN A 15 -23.37 -9.98 7.84
C ASN A 15 -23.75 -9.69 6.38
N LYS A 16 -24.88 -9.04 6.17
CA LYS A 16 -25.43 -8.83 4.81
C LYS A 16 -24.69 -7.74 4.04
N GLU A 17 -24.28 -6.66 4.70
CA GLU A 17 -23.82 -5.44 4.02
C GLU A 17 -22.32 -5.19 4.17
N ILE A 18 -21.62 -5.89 5.07
CA ILE A 18 -20.16 -5.77 5.26
C ILE A 18 -19.48 -7.11 4.97
N TYR A 19 -19.79 -8.16 5.73
CA TYR A 19 -19.12 -9.46 5.62
C TYR A 19 -19.27 -10.05 4.22
N ASN A 20 -20.51 -10.15 3.70
CA ASN A 20 -20.78 -10.76 2.40
C ASN A 20 -20.13 -10.06 1.19
N ILE A 21 -19.70 -8.81 1.34
CA ILE A 21 -19.05 -8.04 0.25
C ILE A 21 -17.54 -7.94 0.40
N SER A 22 -16.97 -8.47 1.48
CA SER A 22 -15.58 -8.25 1.88
C SER A 22 -14.58 -9.29 1.41
N GLN A 23 -15.05 -10.36 0.77
CA GLN A 23 -14.24 -11.56 0.46
C GLN A 23 -13.64 -12.23 1.70
N ALA A 24 -14.11 -11.91 2.92
CA ALA A 24 -13.61 -12.52 4.16
C ALA A 24 -13.76 -14.04 4.20
N LYS A 25 -14.85 -14.56 3.61
CA LYS A 25 -15.06 -16.01 3.47
C LYS A 25 -13.95 -16.72 2.67
N GLU A 26 -13.32 -16.01 1.75
CA GLU A 26 -12.26 -16.51 0.87
C GLU A 26 -10.84 -16.14 1.37
N GLY A 27 -10.72 -15.74 2.64
CA GLY A 27 -9.44 -15.34 3.25
C GLY A 27 -9.09 -13.86 3.11
N GLY A 28 -9.99 -13.03 2.58
CA GLY A 28 -9.87 -11.58 2.61
C GLY A 28 -9.99 -10.99 4.03
N SER A 29 -9.63 -9.71 4.17
CA SER A 29 -9.77 -8.99 5.45
C SER A 29 -10.90 -7.96 5.39
N ILE A 30 -11.60 -7.76 6.50
CA ILE A 30 -12.61 -6.70 6.65
C ILE A 30 -11.94 -5.44 7.15
N THR A 31 -11.96 -4.42 6.32
CA THR A 31 -11.44 -3.08 6.64
C THR A 31 -12.55 -2.04 6.79
N GLU A 32 -12.20 -0.86 7.29
CA GLU A 32 -13.06 0.31 7.39
C GLU A 32 -13.67 0.73 6.04
N ARG A 33 -13.02 0.39 4.92
CA ARG A 33 -13.56 0.66 3.58
C ARG A 33 -14.88 -0.07 3.34
N HIS A 34 -15.04 -1.29 3.86
CA HIS A 34 -16.30 -2.03 3.73
C HIS A 34 -17.42 -1.37 4.55
N ILE A 35 -17.09 -0.88 5.74
CA ILE A 35 -18.03 -0.13 6.59
C ILE A 35 -18.48 1.16 5.88
N LEU A 36 -17.52 1.93 5.36
CA LEU A 36 -17.79 3.17 4.65
C LEU A 36 -18.50 2.94 3.31
N TYR A 37 -18.26 1.80 2.65
CA TYR A 37 -18.97 1.42 1.43
C TYR A 37 -20.44 1.06 1.72
N ALA A 38 -20.71 0.35 2.81
CA ALA A 38 -22.07 0.11 3.28
C ALA A 38 -22.77 1.43 3.66
N LEU A 39 -22.07 2.34 4.33
CA LEU A 39 -22.58 3.69 4.62
C LEU A 39 -22.90 4.47 3.34
N ALA A 40 -22.00 4.46 2.36
CA ALA A 40 -22.21 5.11 1.07
C ALA A 40 -23.48 4.59 0.38
N LYS A 41 -23.73 3.27 0.42
CA LYS A 41 -24.98 2.68 -0.06
C LYS A 41 -26.20 3.18 0.71
N LYS A 42 -26.14 3.28 2.04
CA LYS A 42 -27.26 3.82 2.85
C LYS A 42 -27.57 5.28 2.53
N ILE A 43 -26.53 6.10 2.30
CA ILE A 43 -26.69 7.50 1.89
C ILE A 43 -27.43 7.55 0.54
N ILE A 44 -26.93 6.82 -0.47
CA ILE A 44 -27.58 6.77 -1.80
C ILE A 44 -29.03 6.27 -1.71
N GLN A 45 -29.31 5.24 -0.90
CA GLN A 45 -30.68 4.75 -0.69
C GLN A 45 -31.60 5.82 -0.07
N LYS A 46 -31.06 6.70 0.79
CA LYS A 46 -31.82 7.76 1.45
C LYS A 46 -32.04 8.96 0.55
N THR A 47 -31.03 9.38 -0.20
CA THR A 47 -31.02 10.68 -0.90
C THR A 47 -31.22 10.56 -2.40
N GLY A 48 -30.98 9.38 -2.98
CA GLY A 48 -30.67 9.25 -4.40
C GLY A 48 -29.24 9.72 -4.71
N LYS A 49 -28.94 9.90 -5.99
CA LYS A 49 -27.70 10.52 -6.50
C LYS A 49 -27.91 12.02 -6.77
N GLY A 50 -26.85 12.72 -7.19
CA GLY A 50 -26.92 14.12 -7.63
C GLY A 50 -27.02 15.13 -6.48
N GLU A 51 -27.73 16.23 -6.75
CA GLU A 51 -27.82 17.40 -5.86
C GLU A 51 -28.30 17.06 -4.44
N LYS A 52 -29.31 16.19 -4.31
CA LYS A 52 -29.86 15.80 -3.00
C LYS A 52 -28.82 15.12 -2.10
N LEU A 53 -27.94 14.31 -2.69
CA LEU A 53 -26.86 13.67 -1.98
C LEU A 53 -25.81 14.69 -1.55
N ILE A 54 -25.44 15.60 -2.45
CA ILE A 54 -24.47 16.66 -2.16
C ILE A 54 -24.97 17.55 -1.01
N SER A 55 -26.24 17.96 -1.04
CA SER A 55 -26.88 18.68 0.07
C SER A 55 -26.82 17.90 1.37
N PHE A 56 -27.15 16.60 1.36
CA PHE A 56 -27.08 15.78 2.57
C PHE A 56 -25.65 15.68 3.15
N LEU A 57 -24.64 15.49 2.31
CA LEU A 57 -23.25 15.45 2.76
C LEU A 57 -22.83 16.77 3.42
N LYS A 58 -23.23 17.90 2.83
CA LYS A 58 -22.91 19.23 3.35
C LYS A 58 -23.70 19.54 4.62
N ASP A 59 -25.01 19.42 4.56
CA ASP A 59 -25.93 19.97 5.57
C ASP A 59 -26.11 19.03 6.77
N ASN A 60 -25.99 17.70 6.58
CA ASN A 60 -26.16 16.72 7.65
C ASN A 60 -24.84 16.14 8.15
N LEU A 61 -23.87 15.88 7.25
CA LEU A 61 -22.58 15.30 7.64
C LEU A 61 -21.49 16.34 7.86
N ASN A 62 -21.74 17.62 7.50
CA ASN A 62 -20.77 18.71 7.55
C ASN A 62 -19.50 18.41 6.73
N ILE A 63 -19.68 17.81 5.55
CA ILE A 63 -18.59 17.43 4.66
C ILE A 63 -18.41 18.50 3.58
N VAL A 64 -17.18 18.99 3.46
CA VAL A 64 -16.76 19.88 2.37
C VAL A 64 -16.35 19.03 1.17
N ILE A 65 -16.90 19.32 0.00
CA ILE A 65 -16.65 18.59 -1.24
C ILE A 65 -15.90 19.51 -2.20
N SER A 66 -14.81 19.02 -2.79
CA SER A 66 -14.07 19.77 -3.82
C SER A 66 -14.88 19.87 -5.12
N GLU A 67 -14.66 20.92 -5.90
CA GLU A 67 -15.36 21.13 -7.18
C GLU A 67 -15.19 19.96 -8.16
N LYS A 68 -14.02 19.33 -8.16
CA LYS A 68 -13.73 18.14 -8.98
C LYS A 68 -14.64 16.97 -8.60
N ILE A 69 -14.72 16.66 -7.30
CA ILE A 69 -15.55 15.55 -6.81
C ILE A 69 -17.04 15.86 -6.94
N LYS A 70 -17.43 17.13 -6.74
CA LYS A 70 -18.81 17.59 -6.95
C LYS A 70 -19.29 17.26 -8.37
N LYS A 71 -18.46 17.53 -9.40
CA LYS A 71 -18.78 17.15 -10.79
C LYS A 71 -19.05 15.65 -10.95
N PHE A 72 -18.26 14.79 -10.29
CA PHE A 72 -18.46 13.34 -10.34
C PHE A 72 -19.74 12.88 -9.62
N LEU A 73 -20.15 13.57 -8.56
CA LEU A 73 -21.39 13.26 -7.82
C LEU A 73 -22.65 13.86 -8.44
N LEU A 74 -22.52 14.83 -9.34
CA LEU A 74 -23.62 15.37 -10.15
C LEU A 74 -23.94 14.48 -11.35
N ASP A 75 -22.95 13.77 -11.90
CA ASP A 75 -23.18 12.80 -12.96
C ASP A 75 -23.79 11.52 -12.40
N GLU A 76 -25.11 11.36 -12.56
CA GLU A 76 -25.83 10.18 -12.08
C GLU A 76 -25.44 8.88 -12.82
N ASN A 77 -24.94 9.01 -14.05
CA ASN A 77 -24.49 7.90 -14.90
C ASN A 77 -23.03 7.50 -14.64
N ASN A 78 -22.34 8.19 -13.74
CA ASN A 78 -20.98 7.86 -13.33
C ASN A 78 -20.89 6.43 -12.80
N GLN A 79 -20.19 5.56 -13.53
CA GLN A 79 -19.96 4.16 -13.13
C GLN A 79 -19.18 4.01 -11.82
N PHE A 80 -18.40 5.03 -11.43
CA PHE A 80 -17.58 5.01 -10.21
C PHE A 80 -18.20 5.79 -9.04
N TYR A 81 -19.47 6.21 -9.17
CA TYR A 81 -20.16 7.06 -8.18
C TYR A 81 -19.97 6.59 -6.74
N LEU A 82 -20.14 5.29 -6.49
CA LEU A 82 -20.06 4.71 -5.16
C LEU A 82 -18.62 4.75 -4.60
N TYR A 83 -17.61 4.59 -5.46
CA TYR A 83 -16.20 4.71 -5.07
C TYR A 83 -15.79 6.16 -4.83
N ASP A 84 -16.33 7.10 -5.61
CA ASP A 84 -16.11 8.53 -5.38
C ASP A 84 -16.69 8.95 -4.02
N LEU A 85 -17.91 8.51 -3.72
CA LEU A 85 -18.53 8.74 -2.41
C LEU A 85 -17.75 8.08 -1.27
N LEU A 86 -17.30 6.82 -1.44
CA LEU A 86 -16.44 6.13 -0.49
C LEU A 86 -15.15 6.93 -0.20
N GLY A 87 -14.52 7.47 -1.25
CA GLY A 87 -13.31 8.28 -1.12
C GLY A 87 -13.52 9.52 -0.24
N ILE A 88 -14.64 10.22 -0.44
CA ILE A 88 -15.04 11.36 0.41
C ILE A 88 -15.22 10.92 1.85
N LEU A 89 -16.00 9.86 2.09
CA LEU A 89 -16.28 9.38 3.44
C LEU A 89 -15.00 8.93 4.15
N LYS A 90 -14.05 8.35 3.43
CA LYS A 90 -12.77 7.94 4.00
C LYS A 90 -11.94 9.13 4.50
N SER A 91 -11.98 10.28 3.83
CA SER A 91 -11.21 11.47 4.23
C SER A 91 -11.92 12.39 5.23
N SER A 92 -13.24 12.27 5.38
CA SER A 92 -14.06 13.22 6.15
C SER A 92 -14.97 12.60 7.21
N PHE A 93 -15.14 11.28 7.21
CA PHE A 93 -16.03 10.59 8.15
C PHE A 93 -15.33 9.49 8.96
N LEU A 94 -14.19 8.99 8.49
CA LEU A 94 -13.47 7.89 9.13
C LEU A 94 -13.19 8.15 10.61
N ASP A 95 -12.75 9.36 10.97
CA ASP A 95 -12.36 9.72 12.34
C ASP A 95 -13.50 9.53 13.35
N LYS A 96 -14.76 9.52 12.88
CA LYS A 96 -15.94 9.28 13.74
C LYS A 96 -16.15 7.82 14.11
N ILE A 97 -15.50 6.89 13.41
CA ILE A 97 -15.69 5.45 13.58
C ILE A 97 -14.36 4.71 13.80
N PHE A 98 -13.23 5.38 13.61
CA PHE A 98 -11.92 4.78 13.76
C PHE A 98 -11.62 4.55 15.24
N ILE A 99 -11.27 3.31 15.56
CA ILE A 99 -10.79 2.90 16.88
C ILE A 99 -9.33 2.53 16.67
N GLN A 100 -8.44 3.18 17.41
CA GLN A 100 -7.01 2.89 17.35
C GLN A 100 -6.78 1.49 17.91
N PRO A 101 -6.22 0.55 17.12
CA PRO A 101 -5.90 -0.77 17.64
C PRO A 101 -4.76 -0.67 18.66
N ASP A 102 -4.80 -1.56 19.64
CA ASP A 102 -3.80 -1.66 20.70
C ASP A 102 -2.82 -2.82 20.47
N TYR A 103 -2.01 -3.11 21.49
CA TYR A 103 -1.01 -4.19 21.45
C TYR A 103 -1.62 -5.60 21.58
N GLU A 104 -2.90 -5.74 21.95
CA GLU A 104 -3.59 -7.04 21.91
C GLU A 104 -4.02 -7.37 20.47
N GLU A 105 -4.40 -6.36 19.69
CA GLU A 105 -4.78 -6.51 18.28
C GLU A 105 -3.58 -6.46 17.31
N CYS A 106 -2.54 -5.69 17.63
CA CYS A 106 -1.36 -5.52 16.77
C CYS A 106 -0.14 -6.28 17.28
N ILE A 107 0.35 -7.22 16.46
CA ILE A 107 1.63 -7.88 16.69
C ILE A 107 2.78 -6.87 16.71
N SER A 108 3.74 -7.11 17.61
CA SER A 108 4.97 -6.31 17.70
C SER A 108 5.76 -6.35 16.39
N VAL A 109 6.33 -5.20 16.00
CA VAL A 109 7.23 -5.12 14.84
C VAL A 109 8.42 -6.06 14.98
N TYR A 110 8.94 -6.24 16.19
CA TYR A 110 10.08 -7.13 16.46
C TYR A 110 9.73 -8.59 16.17
N GLU A 111 8.54 -9.04 16.61
CA GLU A 111 8.07 -10.40 16.39
C GLU A 111 7.74 -10.65 14.92
N THR A 112 7.08 -9.68 14.27
CA THR A 112 6.76 -9.73 12.84
C THR A 112 8.03 -9.86 12.00
N VAL A 113 9.02 -8.99 12.22
CA VAL A 113 10.28 -9.01 11.47
C VAL A 113 11.07 -10.28 11.76
N LYS A 114 11.11 -10.75 13.01
CA LYS A 114 11.74 -12.03 13.37
C LYS A 114 11.09 -13.20 12.63
N PHE A 115 9.75 -13.26 12.61
CA PHE A 115 9.02 -14.29 11.89
C PHE A 115 9.29 -14.24 10.39
N SER A 116 9.18 -13.06 9.75
CA SER A 116 9.46 -12.89 8.32
C SER A 116 10.87 -13.38 7.96
N ASN A 117 11.88 -13.02 8.76
CA ASN A 117 13.25 -13.49 8.54
C ASN A 117 13.39 -15.01 8.71
N SER A 118 12.67 -15.62 9.66
CA SER A 118 12.73 -17.07 9.91
C SER A 118 12.22 -17.92 8.75
N ILE A 119 11.32 -17.37 7.93
CA ILE A 119 10.78 -18.03 6.74
C ILE A 119 11.43 -17.52 5.44
N ASN A 120 12.58 -16.83 5.55
CA ASN A 120 13.31 -16.23 4.44
C ASN A 120 12.55 -15.15 3.65
N ALA A 121 11.45 -14.62 4.18
CA ALA A 121 10.76 -13.49 3.58
C ALA A 121 11.61 -12.21 3.71
N ILE A 122 11.27 -11.19 2.93
CA ILE A 122 11.91 -9.88 2.94
C ILE A 122 11.00 -8.92 3.71
N PRO A 123 11.17 -8.73 5.04
CA PRO A 123 10.45 -7.70 5.77
C PRO A 123 10.85 -6.32 5.20
N ALA A 124 9.83 -5.59 4.71
CA ALA A 124 9.98 -4.27 4.11
C ALA A 124 9.23 -3.23 4.95
N TYR A 125 9.92 -2.16 5.34
CA TYR A 125 9.26 -1.04 6.00
C TYR A 125 8.60 -0.15 4.95
N ALA A 126 7.33 0.19 5.15
CA ALA A 126 6.56 1.01 4.23
C ALA A 126 6.76 2.50 4.52
N TYR A 127 7.69 3.12 3.80
CA TYR A 127 7.94 4.55 3.87
C TYR A 127 6.80 5.32 3.18
N LEU A 128 6.16 6.22 3.93
CA LEU A 128 5.10 7.09 3.41
C LEU A 128 5.67 8.44 2.95
N GLY A 129 6.54 9.04 3.78
CA GLY A 129 7.12 10.36 3.57
C GLY A 129 6.12 11.50 3.71
N ASP A 130 6.62 12.68 4.09
CA ASP A 130 5.81 13.87 4.28
C ASP A 130 5.06 14.22 2.99
N VAL A 131 3.76 14.46 3.10
CA VAL A 131 2.92 14.91 1.98
C VAL A 131 2.65 16.38 2.18
N THR A 132 3.26 17.24 1.37
CA THR A 132 3.02 18.69 1.42
C THR A 132 1.86 19.12 0.52
N ASP A 133 1.64 18.40 -0.59
CA ASP A 133 0.56 18.67 -1.54
C ASP A 133 0.14 17.36 -2.24
N SER A 134 -1.17 17.07 -2.28
CA SER A 134 -1.67 15.85 -2.91
C SER A 134 -1.77 16.04 -4.43
N PRO A 135 -1.10 15.23 -5.27
CA PRO A 135 -1.23 15.32 -6.73
C PRO A 135 -2.68 15.15 -7.23
N THR A 136 -3.57 14.56 -6.42
CA THR A 136 -4.99 14.37 -6.77
C THR A 136 -5.91 15.47 -6.24
N GLY A 137 -5.43 16.34 -5.35
CA GLY A 137 -6.19 17.40 -4.67
C GLY A 137 -7.01 16.94 -3.47
N ASP A 138 -6.88 15.66 -3.06
CA ASP A 138 -7.81 15.03 -2.11
C ASP A 138 -7.17 14.58 -0.78
N LYS A 139 -5.87 14.83 -0.56
CA LYS A 139 -5.16 14.46 0.69
C LYS A 139 -4.68 15.70 1.43
N ARG A 140 -4.85 15.72 2.75
CA ARG A 140 -4.37 16.78 3.63
C ARG A 140 -2.84 16.73 3.70
N ALA A 141 -2.21 17.87 3.97
CA ALA A 141 -0.80 17.86 4.32
C ALA A 141 -0.59 17.01 5.58
N GLU A 142 0.30 16.05 5.52
CA GLU A 142 0.52 15.06 6.59
C GLU A 142 2.03 14.89 6.81
N LYS A 143 2.40 14.92 8.09
CA LYS A 143 3.75 14.71 8.61
C LYS A 143 3.94 13.22 8.93
N PHE A 144 5.05 12.66 8.49
CA PHE A 144 5.43 11.27 8.64
C PHE A 144 6.92 11.18 9.05
N GLU A 145 7.70 10.33 8.38
CA GLU A 145 9.01 9.90 8.85
C GLU A 145 10.17 10.82 8.48
N ASP A 146 9.96 11.82 7.61
CA ASP A 146 11.02 12.60 6.99
C ASP A 146 11.91 13.35 8.00
N ASP A 147 11.36 13.81 9.12
CA ASP A 147 12.12 14.58 10.11
C ASP A 147 13.09 13.71 10.92
N PHE A 148 12.92 12.39 10.94
CA PHE A 148 13.71 11.47 11.76
C PHE A 148 14.26 10.25 10.99
N LEU A 149 14.36 10.33 9.65
CA LEU A 149 14.90 9.25 8.82
C LEU A 149 16.30 8.78 9.22
N GLU A 150 17.18 9.69 9.64
CA GLU A 150 18.55 9.39 10.05
C GLU A 150 18.62 8.53 11.31
N GLU A 151 17.59 8.59 12.16
CA GLU A 151 17.43 7.74 13.34
C GLU A 151 16.67 6.45 12.99
N LEU A 152 15.60 6.58 12.19
CA LEU A 152 14.72 5.47 11.84
C LEU A 152 15.44 4.38 11.04
N ILE A 153 16.12 4.73 9.95
CA ILE A 153 16.71 3.74 9.04
C ILE A 153 17.73 2.81 9.72
N PRO A 154 18.72 3.32 10.50
CA PRO A 154 19.61 2.44 11.26
C PRO A 154 18.86 1.55 12.27
N GLU A 155 17.82 2.06 12.93
CA GLU A 155 17.05 1.24 13.88
C GLU A 155 16.27 0.13 13.15
N LEU A 156 15.67 0.42 11.98
CA LEU A 156 15.02 -0.60 11.15
C LEU A 156 16.02 -1.70 10.73
N LYS A 157 17.24 -1.33 10.34
CA LYS A 157 18.30 -2.29 10.03
C LYS A 157 18.64 -3.15 11.23
N LYS A 158 18.76 -2.55 12.43
CA LYS A 158 19.02 -3.25 13.69
C LYS A 158 17.88 -4.21 14.09
N ILE A 159 16.62 -3.82 13.87
CA ILE A 159 15.44 -4.68 14.08
C ILE A 159 15.46 -5.89 13.14
N GLY A 160 16.07 -5.76 11.96
CA GLY A 160 16.27 -6.85 11.00
C GLY A 160 15.45 -6.71 9.73
N PHE A 161 14.92 -5.52 9.43
CA PHE A 161 14.36 -5.23 8.11
C PHE A 161 15.40 -5.45 7.02
N LYS A 162 14.93 -5.90 5.84
CA LYS A 162 15.78 -6.16 4.68
C LYS A 162 15.55 -5.17 3.55
N ALA A 163 14.40 -4.49 3.57
CA ALA A 163 14.03 -3.56 2.53
C ALA A 163 13.27 -2.35 3.08
N ILE A 164 13.26 -1.29 2.29
CA ILE A 164 12.30 -0.19 2.37
C ILE A 164 11.44 -0.23 1.12
N THR A 165 10.12 -0.20 1.29
CA THR A 165 9.17 -0.03 0.19
C THR A 165 8.64 1.39 0.20
N TYR A 166 8.54 2.01 -0.97
CA TYR A 166 8.05 3.37 -1.11
C TYR A 166 7.30 3.59 -2.44
N MET A 167 6.60 4.72 -2.53
CA MET A 167 5.76 5.08 -3.66
C MET A 167 6.31 6.34 -4.35
N PRO A 168 7.18 6.23 -5.37
CA PRO A 168 7.76 7.41 -6.03
C PRO A 168 6.75 8.52 -6.40
N PRO A 169 5.53 8.22 -6.90
CA PRO A 169 4.55 9.27 -7.24
C PRO A 169 4.03 10.10 -6.07
N ARG A 170 4.23 9.66 -4.82
CA ARG A 170 3.72 10.32 -3.61
C ARG A 170 4.72 11.31 -3.01
N ASN A 171 6.00 11.19 -3.36
CA ASN A 171 7.07 11.92 -2.71
C ASN A 171 7.81 12.83 -3.70
N ILE A 172 8.37 13.93 -3.20
CA ILE A 172 9.23 14.78 -4.02
C ILE A 172 10.59 14.12 -4.22
N LEU A 173 11.26 14.45 -5.33
CA LEU A 173 12.55 13.85 -5.69
C LEU A 173 13.60 13.99 -4.57
N LYS A 174 13.65 15.13 -3.88
CA LYS A 174 14.60 15.35 -2.77
C LYS A 174 14.41 14.36 -1.61
N GLN A 175 13.17 14.02 -1.27
CA GLN A 175 12.87 13.00 -0.24
C GLN A 175 13.40 11.64 -0.69
N LEU A 176 13.08 11.24 -1.92
CA LEU A 176 13.45 9.94 -2.48
C LEU A 176 14.97 9.77 -2.62
N LEU A 177 15.69 10.80 -3.07
CA LEU A 177 17.17 10.75 -3.14
C LEU A 177 17.82 10.66 -1.75
N ARG A 178 17.22 11.30 -0.74
CA ARG A 178 17.68 11.16 0.65
C ARG A 178 17.45 9.75 1.18
N LEU A 179 16.28 9.17 0.91
CA LEU A 179 15.96 7.79 1.29
C LEU A 179 16.89 6.78 0.60
N GLN A 180 17.09 6.90 -0.71
CA GLN A 180 18.01 6.06 -1.51
C GLN A 180 19.42 6.00 -0.90
N ARG A 181 19.99 7.16 -0.58
CA ARG A 181 21.31 7.25 0.06
C ARG A 181 21.35 6.54 1.42
N LEU A 182 20.27 6.60 2.20
CA LEU A 182 20.18 5.89 3.47
C LEU A 182 20.06 4.37 3.26
N CYS A 183 19.24 3.93 2.31
CA CYS A 183 19.12 2.52 1.92
C CYS A 183 20.46 1.94 1.47
N GLU A 184 21.20 2.66 0.63
CA GLU A 184 22.54 2.27 0.20
C GLU A 184 23.50 2.15 1.39
N LYS A 185 23.55 3.17 2.26
CA LYS A 185 24.43 3.20 3.44
C LYS A 185 24.17 2.03 4.40
N TYR A 186 22.91 1.65 4.61
CA TYR A 186 22.52 0.61 5.57
C TYR A 186 22.24 -0.75 4.91
N GLU A 187 22.54 -0.90 3.62
CA GLU A 187 22.29 -2.11 2.83
C GLU A 187 20.85 -2.63 2.99
N LEU A 188 19.89 -1.77 2.67
CA LEU A 188 18.47 -2.10 2.58
C LEU A 188 18.06 -2.11 1.11
N MET A 189 17.37 -3.17 0.70
CA MET A 189 16.82 -3.26 -0.65
C MET A 189 15.69 -2.24 -0.82
N GLU A 190 15.59 -1.66 -2.01
CA GLU A 190 14.56 -0.68 -2.33
C GLU A 190 13.48 -1.31 -3.19
N ILE A 191 12.21 -1.13 -2.82
CA ILE A 191 11.07 -1.72 -3.52
C ILE A 191 10.06 -0.62 -3.86
N SER A 192 9.53 -0.64 -5.08
CA SER A 192 8.41 0.21 -5.46
C SER A 192 7.10 -0.48 -5.09
N GLY A 193 6.37 0.04 -4.11
CA GLY A 193 5.09 -0.52 -3.63
C GLY A 193 3.91 0.43 -3.87
N VAL A 194 3.48 0.59 -5.13
CA VAL A 194 2.33 1.48 -5.44
C VAL A 194 1.00 0.75 -5.24
N ASP A 195 0.30 1.08 -4.16
CA ASP A 195 -1.06 0.63 -3.90
C ASP A 195 -2.08 1.25 -4.86
N ILE A 196 -2.92 0.42 -5.46
CA ILE A 196 -4.07 0.84 -6.25
C ILE A 196 -5.34 0.66 -5.43
N ASN A 197 -5.95 1.78 -5.06
CA ASN A 197 -7.07 1.79 -4.12
C ASN A 197 -8.36 2.43 -4.68
N SER A 198 -8.36 2.78 -5.96
CA SER A 198 -9.49 3.40 -6.65
C SER A 198 -9.47 3.03 -8.14
N PRO A 199 -10.65 2.79 -8.75
CA PRO A 199 -10.74 2.56 -10.20
C PRO A 199 -10.33 3.79 -11.03
N ARG A 200 -10.24 4.98 -10.43
CA ARG A 200 -9.76 6.20 -11.10
C ARG A 200 -8.25 6.38 -11.04
N GLN A 201 -7.54 5.55 -10.25
CA GLN A 201 -6.11 5.71 -10.06
C GLN A 201 -5.36 5.20 -11.30
N SER A 202 -4.44 6.01 -11.82
CA SER A 202 -3.58 5.61 -12.94
C SER A 202 -2.64 4.49 -12.50
N PHE A 203 -2.40 3.54 -13.40
CA PHE A 203 -1.33 2.56 -13.27
C PHE A 203 -0.01 3.06 -13.87
N ASN A 204 -0.06 4.09 -14.73
CA ASN A 204 1.09 4.61 -15.44
C ASN A 204 1.65 5.84 -14.71
N TYR A 205 2.89 5.74 -14.26
CA TYR A 205 3.61 6.81 -13.57
C TYR A 205 4.95 7.09 -14.24
N ALA A 206 5.06 8.22 -14.92
CA ALA A 206 6.27 8.62 -15.64
C ALA A 206 7.50 8.77 -14.73
N ILE A 207 7.29 9.05 -13.43
CA ILE A 207 8.39 9.17 -12.46
C ILE A 207 9.21 7.88 -12.34
N ILE A 208 8.58 6.70 -12.45
CA ILE A 208 9.28 5.41 -12.34
C ILE A 208 10.22 5.17 -13.54
N LEU A 209 10.00 5.85 -14.65
CA LEU A 209 10.83 5.74 -15.86
C LEU A 209 12.08 6.62 -15.81
N ARG A 210 12.26 7.44 -14.77
CA ARG A 210 13.45 8.29 -14.67
C ARG A 210 14.68 7.46 -14.29
N PRO A 211 15.89 7.85 -14.74
CA PRO A 211 17.11 7.10 -14.45
C PRO A 211 17.36 6.85 -12.96
N GLU A 212 16.98 7.77 -12.09
CA GLU A 212 17.12 7.69 -10.63
C GLU A 212 16.26 6.59 -9.98
N PHE A 213 15.34 5.98 -10.74
CA PHE A 213 14.46 4.91 -10.28
C PHE A 213 14.61 3.62 -11.10
N ALA A 214 15.57 3.56 -12.02
CA ALA A 214 15.82 2.37 -12.84
C ALA A 214 16.17 1.13 -11.98
N HIS A 215 16.84 1.34 -10.84
CA HIS A 215 17.16 0.28 -9.87
C HIS A 215 15.91 -0.38 -9.28
N LEU A 216 14.76 0.30 -9.21
CA LEU A 216 13.51 -0.30 -8.73
C LEU A 216 12.98 -1.38 -9.69
N ILE A 217 13.24 -1.24 -10.98
CA ILE A 217 12.91 -2.27 -11.98
C ILE A 217 13.79 -3.49 -11.76
N GLU A 218 15.10 -3.29 -11.52
CA GLU A 218 16.01 -4.38 -11.19
C GLU A 218 15.63 -5.08 -9.88
N ALA A 219 15.32 -4.31 -8.84
CA ALA A 219 14.85 -4.83 -7.56
C ALA A 219 13.56 -5.65 -7.72
N THR A 220 12.65 -5.24 -8.60
CA THR A 220 11.43 -5.99 -8.91
C THR A 220 11.76 -7.37 -9.50
N TRP A 221 12.63 -7.44 -10.50
CA TRP A 221 13.06 -8.73 -11.07
C TRP A 221 13.81 -9.58 -10.06
N ALA A 222 14.62 -8.95 -9.21
CA ALA A 222 15.32 -9.65 -8.14
C ALA A 222 14.37 -10.25 -7.10
N LEU A 223 13.27 -9.55 -6.78
CA LEU A 223 12.22 -10.03 -5.89
C LEU A 223 11.50 -11.24 -6.50
N ILE A 224 11.14 -11.18 -7.79
CA ILE A 224 10.52 -12.31 -8.50
C ILE A 224 11.45 -13.53 -8.46
N ALA A 225 12.74 -13.35 -8.74
CA ALA A 225 13.71 -14.43 -8.61
C ALA A 225 13.80 -14.96 -7.18
N HIS A 226 13.91 -14.07 -6.18
CA HIS A 226 13.95 -14.46 -4.77
C HIS A 226 12.79 -15.38 -4.41
N GLU A 227 11.55 -15.03 -4.75
CA GLU A 227 10.37 -15.83 -4.43
C GLU A 227 10.45 -17.24 -5.01
N LYS A 228 10.82 -17.36 -6.29
CA LYS A 228 10.88 -18.66 -6.96
C LYS A 228 12.04 -19.51 -6.45
N LEU A 229 13.18 -18.90 -6.19
CA LEU A 229 14.37 -19.61 -5.72
C LEU A 229 14.27 -20.04 -4.26
N ALA A 230 13.76 -19.17 -3.39
CA ALA A 230 13.55 -19.48 -1.98
C ALA A 230 12.54 -20.62 -1.80
N ASN A 231 11.50 -20.69 -2.64
CA ASN A 231 10.53 -21.80 -2.64
C ASN A 231 11.13 -23.13 -3.12
N TYR A 232 12.14 -23.10 -3.98
CA TYR A 232 12.82 -24.31 -4.43
C TYR A 232 13.81 -24.83 -3.36
N ASP A 233 14.69 -23.95 -2.86
CA ASP A 233 15.63 -24.24 -1.79
C ASP A 233 15.94 -22.94 -1.03
N GLU A 234 15.66 -22.93 0.28
CA GLU A 234 15.81 -21.77 1.14
C GLU A 234 17.21 -21.14 1.13
N LYS A 235 18.26 -21.93 0.82
CA LYS A 235 19.63 -21.39 0.73
C LYS A 235 19.76 -20.35 -0.39
N TYR A 236 18.90 -20.43 -1.41
CA TYR A 236 18.84 -19.47 -2.51
C TYR A 236 17.92 -18.29 -2.22
N ALA A 237 17.40 -18.14 -1.01
CA ALA A 237 16.77 -16.87 -0.66
C ALA A 237 17.82 -15.76 -0.65
N LEU A 238 17.48 -14.63 -1.29
CA LEU A 238 18.38 -13.50 -1.52
C LEU A 238 19.18 -13.09 -0.28
N PHE A 239 18.59 -13.11 0.93
CA PHE A 239 19.23 -12.70 2.18
C PHE A 239 19.71 -13.85 3.09
N ASN A 240 19.63 -15.11 2.64
CA ASN A 240 20.04 -16.25 3.45
C ASN A 240 21.56 -16.28 3.69
N ASN A 241 21.99 -16.69 4.88
CA ASN A 241 23.41 -16.77 5.25
C ASN A 241 24.17 -17.92 4.57
N ARG A 242 23.47 -18.86 3.93
CA ARG A 242 24.03 -19.94 3.10
C ARG A 242 23.97 -19.61 1.60
N ASN A 243 23.48 -18.43 1.23
CA ASN A 243 23.40 -18.01 -0.16
C ASN A 243 24.80 -18.02 -0.82
N PRO A 244 24.95 -18.58 -2.03
CA PRO A 244 26.24 -18.61 -2.74
C PRO A 244 26.87 -17.23 -2.92
N PHE A 245 26.03 -16.19 -3.03
CA PHE A 245 26.45 -14.81 -3.22
C PHE A 245 26.50 -13.99 -1.92
N LYS A 246 26.47 -14.62 -0.74
CA LYS A 246 26.47 -13.89 0.55
C LYS A 246 27.67 -12.94 0.73
N GLY A 247 28.80 -13.25 0.11
CA GLY A 247 30.03 -12.45 0.18
C GLY A 247 30.05 -11.27 -0.79
N LYS A 248 29.03 -11.13 -1.64
CA LYS A 248 28.86 -10.00 -2.56
C LYS A 248 28.07 -8.89 -1.88
N SER A 249 28.29 -7.66 -2.32
CA SER A 249 27.48 -6.51 -1.89
C SER A 249 26.00 -6.75 -2.20
N LEU A 250 25.10 -6.10 -1.46
CA LEU A 250 23.67 -6.21 -1.72
C LEU A 250 23.32 -5.82 -3.17
N LYS A 251 23.96 -4.77 -3.69
CA LYS A 251 23.78 -4.29 -5.07
C LYS A 251 24.14 -5.37 -6.10
N GLU A 252 25.28 -6.04 -5.96
CA GLU A 252 25.68 -7.14 -6.84
C GLU A 252 24.68 -8.30 -6.77
N ARG A 253 24.22 -8.66 -5.55
CA ARG A 253 23.23 -9.74 -5.37
C ARG A 253 21.91 -9.41 -6.06
N ILE A 254 21.42 -8.18 -5.90
CA ILE A 254 20.20 -7.71 -6.59
C ILE A 254 20.38 -7.78 -8.12
N ALA A 255 21.53 -7.35 -8.64
CA ALA A 255 21.80 -7.42 -10.08
C ALA A 255 21.77 -8.86 -10.60
N THR A 256 22.42 -9.80 -9.91
CA THR A 256 22.40 -11.22 -10.27
C THR A 256 20.98 -11.80 -10.22
N TYR A 257 20.22 -11.52 -9.16
CA TYR A 257 18.84 -12.00 -9.04
C TYR A 257 17.93 -11.35 -10.09
N SER A 258 18.15 -10.08 -10.45
CA SER A 258 17.44 -9.39 -11.52
C SER A 258 17.65 -10.07 -12.87
N GLU A 259 18.89 -10.45 -13.19
CA GLU A 259 19.21 -11.19 -14.42
C GLU A 259 18.52 -12.56 -14.46
N ILE A 260 18.53 -13.29 -13.35
CA ILE A 260 17.80 -14.56 -13.22
C ILE A 260 16.29 -14.32 -13.41
N GLY A 261 15.74 -13.32 -12.73
CA GLY A 261 14.33 -12.95 -12.78
C GLY A 261 13.84 -12.69 -14.20
N ARG A 262 14.62 -11.95 -14.99
CA ARG A 262 14.32 -11.64 -16.39
C ARG A 262 14.34 -12.87 -17.31
N ARG A 263 15.00 -13.96 -16.92
CA ARG A 263 15.09 -15.23 -17.66
C ARG A 263 14.04 -16.26 -17.25
N ILE A 264 13.24 -15.95 -16.23
CA ILE A 264 12.14 -16.80 -15.79
C ILE A 264 11.15 -16.94 -16.93
N ASP A 265 10.81 -18.18 -17.26
CA ASP A 265 9.73 -18.45 -18.21
C ASP A 265 8.41 -18.15 -17.52
N SER A 266 7.64 -17.19 -18.05
CA SER A 266 6.35 -16.80 -17.47
C SER A 266 5.31 -17.94 -17.49
N ARG A 267 5.49 -18.95 -18.34
CA ARG A 267 4.59 -20.12 -18.41
C ARG A 267 4.99 -21.23 -17.44
N HIS A 268 6.27 -21.32 -17.10
CA HIS A 268 6.85 -22.33 -16.22
C HIS A 268 7.80 -21.70 -15.19
N PRO A 269 7.34 -20.74 -14.37
CA PRO A 269 8.21 -19.96 -13.50
C PRO A 269 8.86 -20.79 -12.40
N GLU A 270 8.28 -21.94 -12.05
CA GLU A 270 8.80 -22.92 -11.11
C GLU A 270 10.09 -23.60 -11.58
N LEU A 271 10.37 -23.64 -12.89
CA LEU A 271 11.55 -24.31 -13.45
C LEU A 271 12.79 -23.43 -13.48
N VAL A 272 12.73 -22.22 -12.92
CA VAL A 272 13.87 -21.28 -12.90
C VAL A 272 15.15 -21.91 -12.31
N TYR A 273 15.03 -22.82 -11.34
CA TYR A 273 16.17 -23.48 -10.70
C TYR A 273 17.05 -24.26 -11.68
N GLN A 274 16.47 -24.76 -12.78
CA GLN A 274 17.21 -25.50 -13.81
C GLN A 274 18.12 -24.61 -14.63
N LYS A 275 17.88 -23.29 -14.62
CA LYS A 275 18.63 -22.29 -15.38
C LYS A 275 19.76 -21.66 -14.58
N ILE A 276 20.05 -22.16 -13.38
CA ILE A 276 21.03 -21.55 -12.47
C ILE A 276 22.28 -22.41 -12.39
N ASN A 277 23.40 -21.80 -12.73
CA ASN A 277 24.73 -22.26 -12.30
C ASN A 277 25.20 -21.26 -11.25
N PHE A 278 25.07 -21.61 -9.97
CA PHE A 278 25.66 -20.86 -8.87
C PHE A 278 27.14 -21.17 -8.72
#